data_AF-A0A7S0E4T8-F1
#
_entry.id   AF-A0A7S0E4T8-F1
#
_cell.length_a   1.000
_cell.length_b   1.000
_cell.length_c   1.000
_cell.angle_alpha   90.00
_cell.angle_beta   90.00
_cell.angle_gamma   90.00
#
_symmetry.space_group_name_H-M   'P 1'
#
loop_
_entity.id
_entity.type
_entity.pdbx_description
1 polymer ?
#
loop_
_entity_poly.entity_id
_entity_poly.type
_entity_poly.pdbx_seq_one_letter_code
_entity_poly.pdbx_strand_id
1 'polypeptide(L)'
;RPCLIVNGRHDPRCPVEFVKDAVVEVQQSHSYRSLLLLVDEEAAHEITEGMWSETLLFLHQHLFPSSEHPSSSTGKEQERQMGVTDEAAALETRMQEGRDLEEEDHVQQERGEDRKSEDGKIRGEWQDLEEDMR
;
A
#
# COMPACT_ATOMS: atom_id res chain seq x y z
N ARG A 1 5.29 -17.94 -7.01
CA ARG A 1 6.35 -17.31 -6.16
C ARG A 1 5.69 -16.20 -5.32
N PRO A 2 6.13 -15.91 -4.09
CA PRO A 2 5.67 -14.73 -3.37
C PRO A 2 6.32 -13.47 -3.97
N CYS A 3 5.60 -12.35 -4.00
CA CYS A 3 6.08 -11.06 -4.49
C CYS A 3 5.54 -9.93 -3.61
N LEU A 4 6.41 -8.99 -3.25
CA LEU A 4 6.10 -7.76 -2.54
C LEU A 4 6.50 -6.59 -3.42
N ILE A 5 5.57 -5.65 -3.59
CA ILE A 5 5.79 -4.35 -4.24
C ILE A 5 5.65 -3.30 -3.14
N VAL A 6 6.55 -2.32 -3.11
CA VAL A 6 6.59 -1.27 -2.09
C VAL A 6 6.66 0.07 -2.81
N ASN A 7 5.77 1.00 -2.47
CA ASN A 7 5.67 2.31 -3.15
C ASN A 7 5.37 3.42 -2.13
N GLY A 8 5.89 4.62 -2.35
CA GLY A 8 5.44 5.80 -1.61
C GLY A 8 4.17 6.38 -2.22
N ARG A 9 3.21 6.82 -1.40
CA ARG A 9 1.94 7.43 -1.87
C ARG A 9 2.19 8.70 -2.69
N HIS A 10 3.25 9.44 -2.36
CA HIS A 10 3.56 10.73 -2.93
C HIS A 10 4.71 10.70 -3.95
N ASP A 11 5.08 9.53 -4.48
CA ASP A 11 6.11 9.44 -5.52
C ASP A 11 5.63 10.10 -6.83
N PRO A 12 6.21 11.24 -7.25
CA PRO A 12 5.79 11.92 -8.47
C PRO A 12 6.22 11.17 -9.75
N ARG A 13 7.18 10.24 -9.64
CA ARG A 13 7.71 9.44 -10.76
C ARG A 13 6.92 8.15 -10.94
N CYS A 14 6.32 7.65 -9.87
CA CYS A 14 5.57 6.40 -9.85
C CYS A 14 4.25 6.55 -9.07
N PRO A 15 3.24 7.21 -9.66
CA PRO A 15 1.93 7.37 -9.04
C PRO A 15 1.33 6.01 -8.67
N VAL A 16 0.85 5.90 -7.43
CA VAL A 16 0.38 4.62 -6.88
C VAL A 16 -0.86 4.07 -7.60
N GLU A 17 -1.65 4.94 -8.24
CA GLU A 17 -2.77 4.53 -9.09
C GLU A 17 -2.29 3.66 -10.24
N PHE A 18 -1.19 4.05 -10.91
CA PHE A 18 -0.60 3.24 -11.98
C PHE A 18 0.02 1.95 -11.46
N VAL A 19 0.60 1.97 -10.25
CA VAL A 19 1.10 0.75 -9.60
C VAL A 19 -0.04 -0.22 -9.30
N LYS A 20 -1.18 0.28 -8.80
CA LYS A 20 -2.37 -0.54 -8.54
C LYS A 20 -2.92 -1.18 -9.82
N ASP A 21 -3.00 -0.41 -10.91
CA ASP A 21 -3.44 -0.94 -12.21
C ASP A 21 -2.50 -2.05 -12.70
N ALA A 22 -1.18 -1.83 -12.60
CA ALA A 22 -0.18 -2.84 -12.94
C ALA A 22 -0.28 -4.09 -12.05
N VAL A 23 -0.53 -3.94 -10.74
CA VAL A 23 -0.74 -5.06 -9.82
C VAL A 23 -1.94 -5.89 -10.26
N VAL A 24 -3.07 -5.26 -10.62
CA VAL A 24 -4.26 -5.96 -11.11
C VAL A 24 -3.97 -6.74 -12.39
N GLU A 25 -3.29 -6.13 -13.36
CA GLU A 25 -2.91 -6.79 -14.61
C GLU A 25 -1.98 -7.99 -14.36
N VAL A 26 -1.01 -7.84 -13.46
CA VAL A 26 -0.09 -8.92 -13.07
C VAL A 26 -0.84 -10.06 -12.37
N GLN A 27 -1.82 -9.76 -11.50
CA GLN A 27 -2.65 -10.79 -10.86
C GLN A 27 -3.46 -11.61 -11.87
N GLN A 28 -3.93 -10.97 -12.95
CA GLN A 28 -4.72 -11.64 -13.99
C GLN A 28 -3.85 -12.48 -14.93
N SER A 29 -2.63 -12.02 -15.23
CA SER A 29 -1.74 -12.66 -16.20
C SER A 29 -0.83 -13.73 -15.59
N HIS A 30 -0.59 -13.71 -14.28
CA HIS A 30 0.39 -14.58 -13.63
C HIS A 30 -0.14 -15.20 -12.33
N SER A 31 0.19 -16.48 -12.12
CA SER A 31 -0.14 -17.18 -10.88
C SER A 31 0.91 -16.95 -9.78
N TYR A 32 0.90 -15.77 -9.17
CA TYR A 32 1.63 -15.54 -7.92
C TYR A 32 0.94 -16.27 -6.76
N ARG A 33 1.74 -16.86 -5.86
CA ARG A 33 1.20 -17.51 -4.65
C ARG A 33 0.71 -16.46 -3.65
N SER A 34 1.40 -15.32 -3.65
CA SER A 34 1.10 -14.14 -2.86
C SER A 34 1.66 -12.95 -3.63
N LEU A 35 0.85 -11.93 -3.88
CA LEU A 35 1.26 -10.64 -4.43
C LEU A 35 0.74 -9.55 -3.51
N LEU A 36 1.65 -8.85 -2.86
CA LEU A 36 1.34 -7.80 -1.89
C LEU A 36 1.82 -6.45 -2.43
N LEU A 37 1.00 -5.42 -2.26
CA LEU A 37 1.37 -4.02 -2.48
C LEU A 37 1.34 -3.31 -1.14
N LEU A 38 2.50 -2.82 -0.70
CA LEU A 38 2.63 -1.94 0.45
C LEU A 38 2.78 -0.50 -0.04
N VAL A 39 1.96 0.38 0.52
CA VAL A 39 2.01 1.82 0.24
C VAL A 39 2.31 2.55 1.54
N ASP A 40 3.39 3.33 1.55
CA ASP A 40 3.69 4.23 2.65
C ASP A 40 3.04 5.59 2.36
N GLU A 41 2.11 6.00 3.23
CA GLU A 41 1.29 7.20 3.03
C GLU A 41 2.07 8.51 3.16
N GLU A 42 3.24 8.50 3.81
CA GLU A 42 4.05 9.70 4.02
C GLU A 42 5.23 9.77 3.03
N ALA A 43 5.59 8.64 2.41
CA ALA A 43 6.74 8.55 1.53
C ALA A 43 6.50 9.14 0.13
N ALA A 44 7.50 9.84 -0.38
CA ALA A 44 7.60 10.24 -1.77
C ALA A 44 8.35 9.18 -2.60
N HIS A 45 9.43 9.55 -3.28
CA HIS A 45 10.20 8.63 -4.13
C HIS A 45 11.21 7.75 -3.36
N GLU A 46 11.52 8.09 -2.11
CA GLU A 46 12.53 7.40 -1.32
C GLU A 46 11.95 6.22 -0.53
N ILE A 47 12.79 5.21 -0.26
CA ILE A 47 12.42 4.08 0.60
C ILE A 47 12.60 4.49 2.06
N THR A 48 11.52 4.43 2.83
CA THR A 48 11.55 4.73 4.28
C THR A 48 12.05 3.54 5.10
N GLU A 49 12.39 3.79 6.36
CA GLU A 49 12.75 2.73 7.31
C GLU A 49 11.60 1.75 7.55
N GLY A 50 10.34 2.23 7.54
CA GLY A 50 9.14 1.39 7.64
C GLY A 50 9.03 0.44 6.44
N MET A 51 9.15 0.97 5.23
CA MET A 51 9.16 0.19 3.99
C MET A 51 10.27 -0.88 3.99
N TRP A 52 11.46 -0.53 4.50
CA TRP A 52 12.57 -1.47 4.60
C TRP A 52 12.30 -2.58 5.62
N SER A 53 11.74 -2.23 6.78
CA SER A 53 11.40 -3.18 7.84
C SER A 53 10.39 -4.22 7.35
N GLU A 54 9.36 -3.80 6.63
CA GLU A 54 8.35 -4.69 6.03
C GLU A 54 8.95 -5.59 4.94
N THR A 55 9.88 -5.04 4.15
CA THR A 55 10.62 -5.82 3.15
C THR A 55 11.44 -6.94 3.82
N LEU A 56 12.16 -6.63 4.89
CA LEU A 56 12.95 -7.62 5.64
C LEU A 56 12.05 -8.68 6.28
N LEU A 57 10.90 -8.29 6.84
CA LEU A 57 9.94 -9.23 7.42
C LEU A 57 9.40 -10.20 6.36
N PHE A 58 9.00 -9.67 5.20
CA PHE A 58 8.55 -10.47 4.07
C PHE A 58 9.60 -11.46 3.59
N LEU A 59 10.85 -11.01 3.45
CA LEU A 59 11.96 -11.89 3.09
C LEU A 59 12.20 -12.97 4.14
N HIS A 60 12.18 -12.62 5.42
CA HIS A 60 12.37 -13.58 6.50
C HIS A 60 11.31 -14.68 6.48
N GLN A 61 10.03 -14.30 6.35
CA GLN A 61 8.90 -15.24 6.28
C GLN A 61 9.01 -16.23 5.12
N HIS A 62 9.54 -15.79 3.97
CA HIS A 62 9.55 -16.60 2.75
C HIS A 62 10.88 -17.34 2.51
N LEU A 63 12.00 -16.86 3.04
CA LEU A 63 13.31 -17.51 2.91
C LEU A 63 13.60 -18.46 4.06
N PHE A 64 13.08 -18.18 5.25
CA PHE A 64 13.26 -19.01 6.44
C PHE A 64 11.90 -19.46 6.97
N PRO A 65 11.15 -20.27 6.21
CA PRO A 65 9.91 -20.83 6.72
C PRO A 65 10.24 -21.61 7.99
N SER A 66 9.68 -21.17 9.12
CA SER A 66 9.83 -21.84 10.41
C SER A 66 9.57 -23.33 10.19
N SER A 67 10.58 -24.16 10.42
CA SER A 67 10.52 -25.62 10.23
C SER A 67 9.59 -26.31 11.24
N GLU A 68 8.64 -25.60 11.82
CA GLU A 68 7.72 -26.10 12.83
C GLU A 68 6.52 -26.78 12.17
N HIS A 69 6.78 -27.96 11.62
CA HIS A 69 5.81 -29.03 11.65
C HIS A 69 6.43 -30.22 12.40
N PRO A 70 6.27 -30.29 13.73
CA PRO A 70 6.14 -31.59 14.35
C PRO A 70 4.85 -32.19 13.78
N SER A 71 5.02 -33.25 12.99
CA SER A 71 3.97 -34.22 12.74
C SER A 71 3.52 -34.80 14.08
N SER A 72 2.60 -34.11 14.77
CA SER A 72 1.89 -34.65 15.93
C SER A 72 0.80 -35.59 15.42
N SER A 73 1.26 -36.75 14.93
CA SER A 73 0.45 -37.94 14.78
C SER A 73 0.54 -38.72 16.09
N THR A 74 -0.15 -38.28 17.15
CA THR A 74 -0.57 -39.19 18.21
C THR A 74 -1.82 -38.64 18.87
N GLY A 75 -2.97 -39.23 18.53
CA GLY A 75 -4.20 -38.98 19.26
C GLY A 75 -4.04 -39.38 20.73
N LYS A 76 -4.67 -38.60 21.60
CA LYS A 76 -5.42 -39.08 22.75
C LYS A 76 -6.29 -37.95 23.28
N GLU A 77 -7.58 -38.23 23.26
CA GLU A 77 -8.64 -37.64 24.07
C GLU A 77 -8.13 -36.94 25.33
N GLN A 78 -8.48 -35.67 25.48
CA GLN A 78 -8.77 -35.15 26.80
C GLN A 78 -9.90 -34.11 26.70
N GLU A 79 -11.13 -34.62 26.77
CA GLU A 79 -12.24 -33.91 27.39
C GLU A 79 -11.76 -33.35 28.73
N ARG A 80 -11.66 -32.02 28.86
CA ARG A 80 -11.98 -31.32 30.11
C ARG A 80 -12.48 -29.90 29.84
N GLN A 81 -13.78 -29.76 30.12
CA GLN A 81 -14.38 -28.71 30.94
C GLN A 81 -14.43 -27.27 30.39
N MET A 82 -15.67 -26.93 30.03
CA MET A 82 -16.41 -25.71 30.37
C MET A 82 -15.65 -24.67 31.20
N GLY A 83 -15.60 -23.46 30.64
CA GLY A 83 -15.31 -22.22 31.33
C GLY A 83 -15.82 -21.04 30.50
N VAL A 84 -17.15 -20.87 30.48
CA VAL A 84 -17.80 -19.62 30.08
C VAL A 84 -17.48 -18.59 31.16
N THR A 85 -16.86 -17.47 30.80
CA THR A 85 -17.18 -16.18 31.45
C THR A 85 -16.93 -15.03 30.48
N ASP A 86 -17.98 -14.22 30.39
CA ASP A 86 -18.15 -12.96 29.69
C ASP A 86 -17.09 -11.91 30.02
N GLU A 87 -16.48 -11.33 28.99
CA GLU A 87 -15.82 -10.02 29.10
C GLU A 87 -16.06 -9.15 27.85
N ALA A 88 -17.26 -9.27 27.28
CA ALA A 88 -17.74 -8.51 26.12
C ALA A 88 -18.43 -7.18 26.50
N ALA A 89 -18.05 -6.54 27.60
CA ALA A 89 -18.79 -5.42 28.18
C ALA A 89 -17.96 -4.15 28.51
N ALA A 90 -16.82 -3.94 27.86
CA ALA A 90 -15.95 -2.78 28.15
C ALA A 90 -15.66 -1.85 26.95
N LEU A 91 -16.46 -1.89 25.88
CA LEU A 91 -16.20 -1.11 24.65
C LEU A 91 -17.33 -0.17 24.23
N GLU A 92 -18.16 0.30 25.17
CA GLU A 92 -19.36 1.10 24.84
C GLU A 92 -19.50 2.39 25.69
N THR A 93 -18.40 3.12 25.95
CA THR A 93 -18.47 4.42 26.65
C THR A 93 -17.35 5.38 26.29
N ARG A 94 -17.11 5.63 24.99
CA ARG A 94 -16.25 6.75 24.56
C ARG A 94 -16.51 7.26 23.13
N MET A 95 -17.78 7.35 22.73
CA MET A 95 -18.19 7.93 21.43
C MET A 95 -19.29 8.99 21.57
N GLN A 96 -19.20 9.86 22.58
CA GLN A 96 -20.19 10.93 22.73
C GLN A 96 -19.59 12.17 23.39
N GLU A 97 -18.74 12.91 22.67
CA GLU A 97 -18.45 14.33 22.93
C GLU A 97 -17.46 14.82 21.85
N GLY A 98 -17.90 15.74 20.99
CA GLY A 98 -17.08 16.31 19.92
C GLY A 98 -17.77 16.44 18.55
N ARG A 99 -19.08 16.23 18.46
CA ARG A 99 -19.90 16.90 17.44
C ARG A 99 -20.41 18.20 18.03
N ASP A 100 -20.44 19.21 17.18
CA ASP A 100 -20.90 20.57 17.41
C ASP A 100 -19.78 21.50 17.91
N LEU A 101 -19.12 22.16 16.96
CA LEU A 101 -18.91 23.61 16.99
C LEU A 101 -18.32 24.06 15.63
N GLU A 102 -19.03 25.01 15.02
CA GLU A 102 -18.53 26.05 14.10
C GLU A 102 -18.62 25.76 12.58
N GLU A 103 -19.88 25.78 12.11
CA GLU A 103 -20.31 26.64 11.00
C GLU A 103 -19.81 28.09 11.17
N GLU A 104 -19.67 28.77 10.02
CA GLU A 104 -19.38 30.21 9.84
C GLU A 104 -17.90 30.62 9.73
N ASP A 105 -17.33 30.43 8.53
CA ASP A 105 -16.63 31.57 7.92
C ASP A 105 -16.90 31.62 6.41
N HIS A 106 -17.93 32.38 6.09
CA HIS A 106 -18.24 32.89 4.77
C HIS A 106 -17.46 34.21 4.63
N VAL A 107 -16.60 34.38 3.62
CA VAL A 107 -16.44 35.63 2.84
C VAL A 107 -15.27 35.53 1.86
N GLN A 108 -15.66 35.51 0.58
CA GLN A 108 -15.11 36.29 -0.55
C GLN A 108 -13.59 36.56 -0.62
N GLN A 109 -12.95 36.00 -1.65
CA GLN A 109 -11.94 36.73 -2.42
C GLN A 109 -11.96 36.19 -3.86
N GLU A 110 -12.69 36.84 -4.77
CA GLU A 110 -12.14 37.72 -5.82
C GLU A 110 -11.08 37.01 -6.68
N ARG A 111 -11.44 36.54 -7.89
CA ARG A 111 -11.42 37.32 -9.14
C ARG A 111 -9.99 37.70 -9.56
N GLY A 112 -9.49 37.01 -10.58
CA GLY A 112 -8.27 37.35 -11.33
C GLY A 112 -7.37 36.12 -11.51
N GLU A 113 -6.83 35.79 -12.67
CA GLU A 113 -6.78 36.44 -13.97
C GLU A 113 -6.56 35.35 -15.03
N ASP A 114 -7.14 35.57 -16.20
CA ASP A 114 -6.70 35.00 -17.46
C ASP A 114 -5.19 35.13 -17.62
N ARG A 115 -4.47 34.00 -17.62
CA ARG A 115 -3.17 33.91 -18.30
C ARG A 115 -3.24 32.81 -19.34
N LYS A 116 -3.60 33.27 -20.55
CA LYS A 116 -3.05 32.74 -21.80
C LYS A 116 -1.53 32.59 -21.63
N SER A 117 -1.05 31.37 -21.51
CA SER A 117 0.34 31.08 -21.85
C SER A 117 0.34 30.30 -23.14
N GLU A 118 1.08 30.87 -24.08
CA GLU A 118 1.17 30.52 -25.48
C GLU A 118 1.64 29.09 -25.72
N ASP A 119 1.13 28.56 -26.83
CA ASP A 119 1.65 27.46 -27.63
C ASP A 119 3.19 27.43 -27.69
N GLY A 120 3.80 26.65 -26.81
CA GLY A 120 5.17 26.18 -26.92
C GLY A 120 5.23 24.90 -27.76
N LYS A 121 5.07 25.03 -29.07
CA LYS A 121 5.28 23.97 -30.07
C LYS A 121 6.76 23.56 -30.11
N ILE A 122 7.20 22.70 -29.20
CA ILE A 122 8.50 22.02 -29.32
C ILE A 122 8.27 20.69 -30.05
N ARG A 123 8.32 20.78 -31.38
CA ARG A 123 8.43 19.64 -32.28
C ARG A 123 9.90 19.18 -32.24
N GLY A 124 10.24 18.38 -31.24
CA GLY A 124 11.53 17.70 -31.17
C GLY A 124 11.52 16.50 -32.11
N GLU A 125 12.23 16.63 -33.23
CA GLU A 125 12.57 15.55 -34.14
C GLU A 125 13.37 14.48 -33.39
N TRP A 126 12.79 13.29 -33.20
CA TRP A 126 13.56 12.09 -32.89
C TRP A 126 14.08 11.55 -34.23
N GLN A 127 15.26 12.02 -34.62
CA GLN A 127 16.04 11.37 -35.67
C GLN A 127 16.69 10.11 -35.09
N ASP A 128 16.27 8.98 -35.66
CA ASP A 128 17.04 7.78 -35.97
C ASP A 128 18.42 7.64 -35.33
N LEU A 129 18.49 6.77 -34.32
CA LEU A 129 19.72 6.14 -33.85
C LEU A 129 19.55 4.62 -33.92
N GLU A 130 19.20 4.15 -35.13
CA GLU A 130 19.39 2.76 -35.55
C GLU A 130 20.61 2.70 -36.48
N GLU A 131 21.82 2.66 -35.93
CA GLU A 131 23.01 2.08 -36.59
C GLU A 131 24.22 2.18 -35.65
N ASP A 132 24.39 1.21 -34.75
CA ASP A 132 25.71 0.61 -34.48
C ASP A 132 25.59 -0.45 -33.37
N MET A 133 25.58 -1.72 -33.76
CA MET A 133 26.33 -2.82 -33.14
C MET A 133 25.86 -4.15 -33.75
N ARG A 134 26.37 -4.39 -34.97
CA ARG A 134 26.72 -5.74 -35.41
C ARG A 134 28.06 -6.13 -34.81
#